data_AF-A0A960MHT6-F1
#
_entry.id   AF-A0A960MHT6-F1
#
_cell.length_a   1.000
_cell.length_b   1.000
_cell.length_c   1.000
_cell.angle_alpha   90.00
_cell.angle_beta   90.00
_cell.angle_gamma   90.00
#
_symmetry.space_group_name_H-M   'P 1'
#
loop_
_entity.id
_entity.type
_entity.pdbx_description
1 polymer ?
#
loop_
_entity_poly.entity_id
_entity_poly.type
_entity_poly.pdbx_seq_one_letter_code
_entity_poly.pdbx_strand_id
1 'polypeptide(L)' 'MTFIHDHFLLKSEPSRRLYHEFAADQPILDYHNHLPPAD' A
#
# COMPACT_ATOMS: atom_id res chain seq x y z
N MET A 1 -20.87 5.13 5.83
CA MET A 1 -19.44 5.35 5.50
C MET A 1 -18.74 4.02 5.72
N THR A 2 -18.04 3.51 4.72
CA THR A 2 -17.29 2.25 4.85
C THR A 2 -16.03 2.51 5.68
N PHE A 3 -15.73 1.65 6.65
CA PHE A 3 -14.56 1.79 7.53
C PHE A 3 -13.23 1.80 6.75
N ILE A 4 -13.08 0.86 5.81
CA ILE A 4 -11.95 0.81 4.85
C ILE A 4 -12.46 1.29 3.49
N HIS A 5 -11.76 2.25 2.88
CA HIS A 5 -12.07 2.87 1.59
C HIS A 5 -10.77 3.33 0.91
N ASP A 6 -10.83 3.85 -0.33
CA ASP A 6 -9.66 4.18 -1.16
C ASP A 6 -8.71 5.24 -0.58
N HIS A 7 -9.11 5.93 0.49
CA HIS A 7 -8.27 6.92 1.19
C HIS A 7 -8.04 6.54 2.64
N PHE A 8 -8.19 5.26 2.99
CA PHE A 8 -7.92 4.76 4.32
C PHE A 8 -6.50 5.14 4.73
N LEU A 9 -6.36 5.79 5.90
CA LEU A 9 -5.11 6.37 6.44
C LEU A 9 -4.53 7.58 5.68
N LEU A 10 -5.12 8.02 4.55
CA LEU A 10 -4.63 9.14 3.74
C LEU A 10 -5.35 10.47 4.10
N LYS A 11 -4.87 11.13 5.16
CA LYS A 11 -5.52 12.29 5.80
C LYS A 11 -5.42 13.62 5.05
N SER A 12 -4.56 13.73 4.03
CA SER A 12 -4.33 14.97 3.27
C SER A 12 -4.35 14.75 1.77
N GLU A 13 -4.63 15.80 0.99
CA GLU A 13 -4.57 15.73 -0.47
C GLU A 13 -3.17 15.29 -0.98
N PRO A 14 -2.04 15.81 -0.45
CA PRO A 14 -0.72 15.28 -0.82
C PRO A 14 -0.56 13.78 -0.54
N SER A 15 -1.07 13.28 0.59
CA SER A 15 -0.96 11.84 0.92
C SER A 15 -1.73 10.95 -0.06
N ARG A 16 -2.90 11.40 -0.52
CA ARG A 16 -3.71 10.69 -1.53
C ARG A 16 -2.99 10.65 -2.87
N ARG A 17 -2.44 11.79 -3.30
CA ARG A 17 -1.70 11.89 -4.55
C ARG A 17 -0.46 10.99 -4.57
N LEU A 18 0.37 11.09 -3.53
CA LEU A 18 1.59 10.29 -3.43
C LEU A 18 1.31 8.79 -3.39
N TYR A 19 0.26 8.37 -2.69
CA TYR A 19 -0.11 6.95 -2.66
C TYR A 19 -0.66 6.47 -4.01
N HIS A 20 -1.69 7.14 -4.53
CA HIS A 20 -2.42 6.68 -5.72
C HIS A 20 -1.65 6.83 -7.02
N GLU A 21 -0.86 7.90 -7.18
CA GLU A 21 -0.14 8.15 -8.45
C GLU A 21 1.25 7.51 -8.50
N PHE A 22 1.84 7.20 -7.33
CA PHE A 22 3.23 6.74 -7.27
C PHE A 22 3.42 5.43 -6.52
N ALA A 23 2.82 5.27 -5.33
CA ALA A 23 3.15 4.14 -4.45
C ALA A 23 2.35 2.86 -4.72
N ALA A 24 1.06 2.98 -5.06
CA ALA A 24 0.12 1.85 -5.10
C ALA A 24 0.52 0.77 -6.13
N ASP A 25 1.03 1.19 -7.29
CA ASP A 25 1.40 0.29 -8.40
C ASP A 25 2.87 -0.18 -8.35
N GLN A 26 3.63 0.20 -7.31
CA GLN A 26 5.02 -0.25 -7.19
C GLN A 26 5.09 -1.75 -6.85
N PRO A 27 6.06 -2.49 -7.40
CA PRO A 27 6.28 -3.87 -7.02
C PRO A 27 6.72 -3.96 -5.55
N ILE A 28 6.35 -5.07 -4.91
CA ILE A 28 6.82 -5.39 -3.56
C ILE A 28 8.19 -6.07 -3.67
N LEU A 29 9.22 -5.45 -3.08
CA LEU A 29 10.50 -6.10 -2.81
C LEU A 29 10.51 -6.60 -1.37
N ASP A 30 10.10 -7.85 -1.18
CA ASP A 30 10.06 -8.50 0.13
C ASP A 30 11.39 -9.18 0.47
N TYR A 31 12.44 -8.38 0.66
CA TYR A 31 13.83 -8.86 0.77
C TYR A 31 14.11 -9.70 2.04
N HIS A 32 13.24 -9.61 3.05
CA HIS A 32 13.36 -10.36 4.29
C HIS A 32 11.98 -10.81 4.78
N ASN A 33 11.73 -12.11 4.66
CA ASN A 33 10.52 -12.74 5.18
C ASN A 33 10.86 -14.12 5.78
N HIS A 34 9.82 -14.78 6.28
CA HIS A 34 9.88 -16.14 6.84
C HIS A 34 8.87 -17.06 6.17
N LEU A 35 8.52 -16.78 4.91
CA LEU A 35 7.66 -17.68 4.16
C LEU A 35 8.39 -19.01 3.96
N PRO A 36 7.67 -20.15 3.99
CA PRO A 36 8.25 -21.43 3.62
C PRO A 36 8.89 -21.35 2.23
N PRO A 37 10.09 -21.91 2.02
CA PRO A 37 10.73 -21.92 0.71
C PRO A 37 10.04 -22.86 -0.29
N ALA A 38 9.17 -23.75 0.19
CA ALA A 38 8.28 -24.58 -0.59
C ALA A 38 6.85 -24.45 -0.02
N ASP A 39 5.84 -24.43 -0.90
CA ASP A 39 4.42 -24.41 -0.52
C ASP A 39 3.96 -25.67 0.22
#